data_AF-A0AA37WNT3-F1
#
_entry.id   AF-A0AA37WNT3-F1
#
_cell.length_a   1.000
_cell.length_b   1.000
_cell.length_c   1.000
_cell.angle_alpha   90.00
_cell.angle_beta   90.00
_cell.angle_gamma   90.00
#
_symmetry.space_group_name_H-M   'P 1'
#
loop_
_entity.id
_entity.type
_entity.pdbx_description
1 polymer ?
#
loop_
_entity_poly.entity_id
_entity_poly.type
_entity_poly.pdbx_seq_one_letter_code
_entity_poly.pdbx_strand_id
1 'polypeptide(L)'
;MPWKPKHRELVLTMWPTGCGSARIIEALAAEHGIHVSKSAVVGIAFRAGLAFCGARKKPPPPRGPRPPRVAMTPEQRAERERARAARRRERAAADAGRPVPPPRPRVAAAGVPESLRIPIWEIRDGACRYIADDPREGGTCCGHQTFPGSPWCEGHRAECVAQPGRQVSTWVRFRRVA
;
A
#
# COMPACT_ATOMS: atom_id res chain seq x y z
N MET A 1 -14.74 10.71 -19.89
CA MET A 1 -14.44 12.00 -20.54
C MET A 1 -12.95 12.05 -20.92
N PRO A 2 -12.59 12.09 -22.21
CA PRO A 2 -11.20 12.22 -22.62
C PRO A 2 -10.68 13.65 -22.38
N TRP A 3 -9.50 13.77 -21.77
CA TRP A 3 -8.82 15.06 -21.59
C TRP A 3 -8.38 15.63 -22.92
N LYS A 4 -8.94 16.77 -23.35
CA LYS A 4 -8.47 17.48 -24.54
C LYS A 4 -7.07 18.07 -24.29
N PRO A 5 -6.23 18.22 -25.33
CA PRO A 5 -4.88 18.78 -25.19
C PRO A 5 -4.86 20.15 -24.50
N LYS A 6 -5.77 21.06 -24.87
CA LYS A 6 -5.89 22.41 -24.29
C LYS A 6 -6.09 22.41 -22.77
N HIS A 7 -6.87 21.45 -22.24
CA HIS A 7 -7.09 21.37 -20.79
C HIS A 7 -5.83 20.90 -20.06
N ARG A 8 -5.04 20.01 -20.68
CA ARG A 8 -3.77 19.55 -20.12
C ARG A 8 -2.76 20.69 -20.11
N GLU A 9 -2.69 21.44 -21.19
CA GLU A 9 -1.81 22.61 -21.32
C GLU A 9 -2.08 23.64 -20.22
N LEU A 10 -3.35 24.00 -19.99
CA LEU A 10 -3.72 24.91 -18.89
C LEU A 10 -3.23 24.40 -17.53
N VAL A 11 -3.43 23.11 -17.24
CA VAL A 11 -2.94 22.49 -15.99
C VAL A 11 -1.41 22.59 -15.89
N LEU A 12 -0.69 22.29 -16.96
CA LEU A 12 0.78 22.30 -16.98
C LEU A 12 1.36 23.72 -16.88
N THR A 13 0.66 24.73 -17.38
CA THR A 13 1.06 26.13 -17.31
C THR A 13 0.76 26.73 -15.93
N MET A 14 -0.40 26.43 -15.36
CA MET A 14 -0.78 26.97 -14.05
C MET A 14 -0.08 26.26 -12.90
N TRP A 15 0.22 24.96 -13.00
CA TRP A 15 0.77 24.19 -11.88
C TRP A 15 2.11 24.72 -11.32
N PRO A 16 3.11 25.09 -12.14
CA PRO A 16 4.39 25.64 -11.68
C PRO A 16 4.25 27.00 -10.97
N THR A 17 3.14 27.73 -11.19
CA THR A 17 2.88 29.00 -10.49
C THR A 17 2.63 28.81 -9.00
N GLY A 18 2.59 27.56 -8.51
CA GLY A 18 2.32 27.23 -7.12
C GLY A 18 0.85 27.43 -6.73
N CYS A 19 -0.03 27.68 -7.69
CA CYS A 19 -1.46 27.76 -7.44
C CYS A 19 -2.02 26.41 -6.98
N GLY A 20 -2.95 26.44 -6.03
CA GLY A 20 -3.57 25.23 -5.51
C GLY A 20 -4.46 24.55 -6.56
N SER A 21 -4.62 23.23 -6.44
CA SER A 21 -5.47 22.45 -7.36
C SER A 21 -6.90 22.99 -7.48
N ALA A 22 -7.44 23.61 -6.42
CA ALA A 22 -8.76 24.25 -6.44
C ALA A 22 -8.85 25.38 -7.47
N ARG A 23 -7.83 26.24 -7.55
CA ARG A 23 -7.78 27.37 -8.48
C ARG A 23 -7.67 26.92 -9.93
N ILE A 24 -6.97 25.82 -10.18
CA ILE A 24 -6.89 25.20 -11.52
C ILE A 24 -8.24 24.59 -11.93
N ILE A 25 -8.96 24.00 -10.98
CA ILE A 25 -10.32 23.48 -11.24
C ILE A 25 -11.27 24.62 -11.59
N GLU A 26 -11.20 25.74 -10.86
CA GLU A 26 -11.99 26.95 -11.16
C GLU A 26 -11.67 27.51 -12.54
N ALA A 27 -10.39 27.60 -12.92
CA ALA A 27 -9.98 28.05 -14.26
C ALA A 27 -10.47 27.11 -15.37
N LEU A 28 -10.36 25.78 -15.18
CA LEU A 28 -10.90 24.79 -16.12
C LEU A 28 -12.42 24.86 -16.25
N ALA A 29 -13.13 25.15 -15.17
CA ALA A 29 -14.57 25.36 -15.20
C ALA A 29 -14.93 26.67 -15.92
N ALA A 30 -14.18 27.75 -15.72
CA ALA A 30 -14.45 29.05 -16.33
C ALA A 30 -14.10 29.09 -17.83
N GLU A 31 -12.93 28.59 -18.23
CA GLU A 31 -12.45 28.71 -19.62
C GLU A 31 -12.97 27.59 -20.54
N HIS A 32 -13.25 26.42 -19.98
CA HIS A 32 -13.60 25.23 -20.76
C HIS A 32 -14.92 24.58 -20.34
N GLY A 33 -15.58 25.06 -19.28
CA GLY A 33 -16.87 24.53 -18.83
C GLY A 33 -16.80 23.13 -18.23
N ILE A 34 -15.63 22.71 -17.72
CA ILE A 34 -15.44 21.32 -17.26
C ILE A 34 -15.22 21.28 -15.75
N HIS A 35 -16.05 20.47 -15.10
CA HIS A 35 -15.86 20.11 -13.71
C HIS A 35 -14.97 18.86 -13.60
N VAL A 36 -13.79 19.03 -12.99
CA VAL A 36 -12.84 17.94 -12.76
C VAL A 36 -12.52 17.81 -11.28
N SER A 37 -12.22 16.59 -10.84
CA SER A 37 -11.81 16.35 -9.47
C SER A 37 -10.36 16.80 -9.24
N LYS A 38 -10.04 17.13 -7.99
CA LYS A 38 -8.67 17.43 -7.54
C LYS A 38 -7.67 16.33 -7.92
N SER A 39 -8.05 15.06 -7.77
CA SER A 39 -7.17 13.93 -8.09
C SER A 39 -6.84 13.86 -9.58
N ALA A 40 -7.76 14.25 -10.46
CA ALA A 40 -7.53 14.28 -11.90
C ALA A 40 -6.47 15.33 -12.29
N VAL A 41 -6.57 16.54 -11.73
CA VAL A 41 -5.59 17.63 -11.94
C VAL A 41 -4.21 17.22 -11.40
N VAL A 42 -4.17 16.71 -10.16
CA VAL A 42 -2.92 16.23 -9.53
C VAL A 42 -2.26 15.15 -10.39
N GLY A 43 -3.04 14.17 -10.88
CA GLY A 43 -2.52 13.07 -11.68
C GLY A 43 -1.89 13.52 -13.00
N ILE A 44 -2.41 14.59 -13.63
CA ILE A 44 -1.81 15.16 -14.85
C ILE A 44 -0.45 15.78 -14.53
N ALA A 45 -0.39 16.64 -13.52
CA ALA A 45 0.85 17.28 -13.12
C ALA A 45 1.91 16.25 -12.68
N PHE A 46 1.50 15.19 -11.97
CA PHE A 46 2.40 14.13 -11.53
C PHE A 46 3.01 13.35 -12.71
N ARG A 47 2.19 12.97 -13.70
CA ARG A 47 2.67 12.27 -14.90
C ARG A 47 3.56 13.13 -15.78
N ALA A 48 3.43 14.45 -15.69
CA ALA A 48 4.31 15.41 -16.36
C ALA A 48 5.59 15.74 -15.56
N GLY A 49 5.84 15.06 -14.44
CA GLY A 49 7.04 15.29 -13.63
C GLY A 49 6.99 16.53 -12.72
N LEU A 50 5.85 17.22 -12.64
CA LEU A 50 5.69 18.47 -11.88
C LEU A 50 5.22 18.25 -10.42
N ALA A 51 5.36 17.03 -9.89
CA ALA A 51 4.87 16.62 -8.58
C ALA A 51 5.21 17.59 -7.42
N PHE A 52 6.37 18.24 -7.50
CA PHE A 52 6.91 19.09 -6.44
C PHE A 52 6.84 20.60 -6.73
N CYS A 53 6.32 20.97 -7.90
CA CYS A 53 6.21 22.37 -8.34
C CYS A 53 4.88 23.02 -7.97
N GLY A 54 3.92 22.24 -7.45
CA GLY A 54 2.59 22.72 -7.09
C GLY A 54 2.54 23.38 -5.70
N ALA A 55 1.34 23.85 -5.31
CA ALA A 55 1.10 24.45 -4.01
C ALA A 55 1.66 23.58 -2.87
N ARG A 56 2.68 24.09 -2.17
CA ARG A 56 3.23 23.43 -0.99
C ARG A 56 2.16 23.39 0.10
N LYS A 57 2.04 22.26 0.80
CA LYS A 57 1.20 22.21 2.01
C LYS A 57 1.74 23.28 2.97
N LYS A 58 0.88 24.23 3.37
CA LYS A 58 1.21 25.16 4.45
C LYS A 58 1.70 24.32 5.66
N PRO A 59 2.81 24.69 6.31
CA PRO A 59 3.21 24.02 7.53
C PRO A 59 2.02 24.05 8.51
N PRO A 60 1.78 22.96 9.26
CA PRO A 60 0.74 22.96 10.27
C PRO A 60 1.01 24.13 11.22
N PRO A 61 -0.04 24.83 11.71
CA PRO A 61 0.16 25.88 12.68
C PRO A 61 0.96 25.32 13.87
N PRO A 62 1.82 26.13 14.51
CA PRO A 62 2.56 25.71 15.69
C PRO A 62 1.56 25.10 16.69
N ARG A 63 1.86 23.89 17.16
CA ARG A 63 0.99 23.21 18.15
C ARG A 63 0.96 24.09 19.39
N GLY A 64 -0.18 24.71 19.64
CA GLY A 64 -0.40 25.44 20.89
C GLY A 64 -0.20 24.54 22.12
N PRO A 65 -0.11 25.13 23.32
CA PRO A 65 0.04 24.38 24.56
C PRO A 65 -1.04 23.29 24.64
N ARG A 66 -0.60 22.05 24.86
CA ARG A 66 -1.52 20.92 25.04
C ARG A 66 -2.38 21.23 26.26
N PRO A 67 -3.72 21.20 26.16
CA PRO A 67 -4.56 21.46 27.32
C PRO A 67 -4.21 20.46 28.43
N PRO A 68 -4.20 20.89 29.71
CA PRO A 68 -3.95 20.00 30.83
C PRO A 68 -4.96 18.86 30.79
N ARG A 69 -4.48 17.62 30.98
CA ARG A 69 -5.39 16.48 31.07
C ARG A 69 -6.25 16.67 32.32
N VAL A 70 -7.54 16.90 32.12
CA VAL A 70 -8.52 16.91 33.21
C VAL A 70 -8.45 15.54 33.90
N ALA A 71 -8.12 15.53 35.19
CA ALA A 71 -8.14 14.33 35.99
C ALA A 71 -9.60 13.87 36.10
N MET A 72 -9.89 12.66 35.61
CA MET A 72 -11.23 12.07 35.73
C MET A 72 -11.47 11.66 37.18
N THR A 73 -12.67 11.93 37.70
CA THR A 73 -13.07 11.40 39.01
C THR A 73 -13.15 9.87 38.97
N PRO A 74 -13.07 9.18 40.13
CA PRO A 74 -13.28 7.74 40.20
C PRO A 74 -14.62 7.28 39.59
N GLU A 75 -15.71 8.05 39.75
CA GLU A 75 -17.00 7.67 39.17
C GLU A 75 -16.99 7.77 37.64
N GLN A 76 -16.41 8.84 37.09
CA GLN A 76 -16.27 9.01 35.64
C GLN A 76 -15.41 7.91 35.02
N ARG A 77 -14.39 7.42 35.75
CA ARG A 77 -13.56 6.29 35.32
C ARG A 77 -14.39 5.00 35.29
N ALA A 78 -15.17 4.74 36.33
CA ALA A 78 -16.02 3.55 36.42
C ALA A 78 -17.13 3.55 35.35
N GLU A 79 -17.74 4.70 35.06
CA GLU A 79 -18.71 4.84 33.98
C GLU A 79 -18.09 4.56 32.61
N ARG A 80 -16.91 5.14 32.35
CA ARG A 80 -16.18 4.90 31.10
C ARG A 80 -15.78 3.44 30.92
N GLU A 81 -15.45 2.76 32.01
CA GLU A 81 -15.15 1.34 31.98
C GLU A 81 -16.38 0.48 31.67
N ARG A 82 -17.53 0.78 32.30
CA ARG A 82 -18.81 0.15 31.99
C ARG A 82 -19.19 0.33 30.51
N ALA A 83 -19.04 1.54 29.97
CA ALA A 83 -19.29 1.82 28.56
C ALA A 83 -18.35 1.02 27.63
N ARG A 84 -17.08 0.87 28.00
CA ARG A 84 -16.11 0.03 27.24
C ARG A 84 -16.47 -1.45 27.30
N ALA A 85 -16.91 -1.95 28.45
CA ALA A 85 -17.35 -3.32 28.62
C ALA A 85 -18.59 -3.62 27.74
N ALA A 86 -19.57 -2.71 27.71
CA ALA A 86 -20.75 -2.83 26.84
C ALA A 86 -20.37 -2.92 25.36
N ARG A 87 -19.49 -2.02 24.87
CA ARG A 87 -19.01 -2.06 23.47
C ARG A 87 -18.24 -3.34 23.13
N ARG A 88 -17.54 -3.93 24.10
CA ARG A 88 -16.86 -5.22 23.89
C ARG A 88 -17.85 -6.37 23.75
N ARG A 89 -18.91 -6.39 24.58
CA ARG A 89 -19.98 -7.38 24.49
C ARG A 89 -20.73 -7.29 23.16
N GLU A 90 -21.06 -6.08 22.72
CA GLU A 90 -21.71 -5.83 21.43
C GLU A 90 -20.86 -6.34 20.25
N ARG A 91 -19.55 -6.07 20.26
CA ARG A 91 -18.63 -6.60 19.24
C ARG A 91 -18.52 -8.12 19.25
N ALA A 92 -18.48 -8.73 20.43
CA ALA A 92 -18.42 -10.18 20.55
C ALA A 92 -19.72 -10.85 20.04
N ALA A 93 -20.88 -10.25 20.32
CA ALA A 93 -22.16 -10.72 19.78
C ALA A 93 -22.22 -10.62 18.25
N ALA A 94 -21.68 -9.53 17.67
CA ALA A 94 -21.58 -9.38 16.22
C ALA A 94 -20.63 -10.41 15.57
N ASP A 95 -19.58 -10.83 16.27
CA ASP A 95 -18.61 -11.81 15.75
C ASP A 95 -19.13 -13.26 15.85
N ALA A 96 -19.97 -13.56 16.85
CA ALA A 96 -20.58 -14.89 17.02
C ALA A 96 -21.50 -15.33 15.87
N GLY A 97 -22.00 -14.39 15.06
CA GLY A 97 -22.80 -14.68 13.85
C GLY A 97 -21.97 -14.81 12.57
N ARG A 98 -20.65 -14.65 12.62
CA ARG A 98 -19.80 -14.70 11.43
C ARG A 98 -19.42 -16.16 11.12
N PRO A 99 -19.70 -16.67 9.91
CA PRO A 99 -19.27 -18.01 9.54
C PRO A 99 -17.74 -18.11 9.61
N VAL A 100 -17.26 -19.09 10.37
CA VAL A 100 -15.83 -19.43 10.45
C VAL A 100 -15.43 -19.97 9.06
N PRO A 101 -14.43 -19.37 8.38
CA PRO A 101 -13.99 -19.88 7.09
C PRO A 101 -13.45 -21.31 7.26
N PRO A 102 -13.65 -22.20 6.27
CA PRO A 102 -13.12 -23.55 6.34
C PRO A 102 -11.60 -23.51 6.54
N PRO A 103 -11.02 -24.50 7.27
CA PRO A 103 -9.59 -24.58 7.46
C PRO A 103 -8.91 -24.61 6.10
N ARG A 104 -7.89 -23.76 5.92
CA ARG A 104 -7.13 -23.71 4.67
C ARG A 104 -6.53 -25.09 4.40
N PRO A 105 -6.63 -25.63 3.17
CA PRO A 105 -5.91 -26.85 2.83
C PRO A 105 -4.43 -26.62 3.12
N ARG A 106 -3.83 -27.53 3.89
CA ARG A 106 -2.38 -27.54 4.10
C ARG A 106 -1.78 -27.82 2.72
N VAL A 107 -1.13 -26.82 2.13
CA VAL A 107 -0.30 -27.03 0.94
C VAL A 107 0.75 -28.04 1.39
N ALA A 108 0.74 -29.24 0.79
CA ALA A 108 1.81 -30.20 1.00
C ALA A 108 3.13 -29.47 0.74
N ALA A 109 4.12 -29.65 1.61
CA ALA A 109 5.44 -29.04 1.42
C ALA A 109 5.90 -29.44 0.02
N ALA A 110 5.96 -28.47 -0.90
CA ALA A 110 6.57 -28.70 -2.18
C ALA A 110 7.97 -29.21 -1.86
N GLY A 111 8.38 -30.35 -2.43
CA GLY A 111 9.72 -30.89 -2.24
C GLY A 111 10.73 -29.95 -2.87
N VAL A 112 11.01 -28.83 -2.21
CA VAL A 112 11.98 -27.84 -2.66
C VAL A 112 13.34 -28.50 -2.62
N PRO A 113 14.04 -28.60 -3.76
CA PRO A 113 15.37 -29.16 -3.78
C PRO A 113 16.32 -28.28 -2.96
N GLU A 114 17.28 -28.90 -2.29
CA GLU A 114 18.34 -28.18 -1.57
C GLU A 114 19.05 -27.22 -2.52
N SER A 115 19.24 -25.96 -2.09
CA SER A 115 19.87 -24.93 -2.92
C SER A 115 21.29 -25.32 -3.34
N LEU A 116 21.66 -25.08 -4.61
CA LEU A 116 23.04 -25.21 -5.08
C LEU A 116 23.94 -24.06 -4.61
N ARG A 117 23.36 -23.05 -3.93
CA ARG A 117 24.05 -21.88 -3.38
C ARG A 117 24.98 -21.19 -4.37
N ILE A 118 24.50 -21.00 -5.60
CA ILE A 118 25.24 -20.27 -6.63
C ILE A 118 25.24 -18.79 -6.25
N PRO A 119 26.39 -18.10 -6.19
CA PRO A 119 26.40 -16.69 -5.85
C PRO A 119 25.65 -15.87 -6.90
N ILE A 120 25.02 -14.76 -6.48
CA ILE A 120 24.16 -13.94 -7.35
C ILE A 120 24.86 -13.49 -8.64
N TRP A 121 26.18 -13.26 -8.62
CA TRP A 121 26.92 -12.82 -9.80
C TRP A 121 27.23 -13.93 -10.82
N GLU A 122 27.11 -15.21 -10.44
CA GLU A 122 27.37 -16.36 -11.33
C GLU A 122 26.09 -16.97 -11.92
N ILE A 123 24.92 -16.49 -11.51
CA ILE A 123 23.65 -17.06 -11.98
C ILE A 123 23.45 -16.82 -13.48
N ARG A 124 23.30 -17.92 -14.22
CA ARG A 124 23.08 -17.90 -15.67
C ARG A 124 21.59 -17.84 -16.01
N ASP A 125 21.29 -17.52 -17.27
CA ASP A 125 19.95 -17.67 -17.80
C ASP A 125 19.53 -19.14 -17.81
N GLY A 126 18.30 -19.41 -17.39
CA GLY A 126 17.81 -20.76 -17.17
C GLY A 126 18.08 -21.34 -15.78
N ALA A 127 18.76 -20.60 -14.88
CA ALA A 127 18.96 -21.00 -13.49
C ALA A 127 18.01 -20.27 -12.51
N CYS A 128 17.59 -20.97 -11.47
CA CYS A 128 16.59 -20.51 -10.51
C CYS A 128 17.13 -19.39 -9.64
N ARG A 129 16.47 -18.22 -9.72
CA ARG A 129 16.86 -16.98 -9.05
C ARG A 129 16.27 -16.81 -7.64
N TYR A 130 15.84 -17.90 -7.00
CA TYR A 130 15.35 -17.83 -5.63
C TYR A 130 16.53 -17.64 -4.68
N ILE A 131 16.50 -16.59 -3.85
CA ILE A 131 17.56 -16.31 -2.88
C ILE A 131 17.35 -17.25 -1.68
N ALA A 132 18.28 -18.18 -1.47
CA ALA A 132 18.15 -19.23 -0.47
C ALA A 132 18.65 -18.80 0.92
N ASP A 133 19.61 -17.86 0.97
CA ASP A 133 20.28 -17.42 2.20
C ASP A 133 19.97 -15.95 2.54
N ASP A 134 20.42 -15.48 3.71
CA ASP A 134 20.30 -14.06 4.08
C ASP A 134 21.06 -13.17 3.07
N PRO A 135 20.40 -12.19 2.42
CA PRO A 135 21.06 -11.25 1.53
C PRO A 135 22.23 -10.47 2.16
N ARG A 136 22.27 -10.37 3.50
CA ARG A 136 23.34 -9.69 4.25
C ARG A 136 24.61 -10.53 4.39
N GLU A 137 24.49 -11.85 4.32
CA GLU A 137 25.59 -12.80 4.56
C GLU A 137 26.27 -13.29 3.28
N GLY A 138 25.81 -12.84 2.12
CA GLY A 138 26.41 -13.18 0.83
C GLY A 138 25.42 -13.56 -0.26
N GLY A 139 24.12 -13.65 0.06
CA GLY A 139 23.02 -13.79 -0.90
C GLY A 139 23.28 -14.83 -1.99
N THR A 140 23.08 -16.11 -1.69
CA THR A 140 23.17 -17.16 -2.72
C THR A 140 21.81 -17.46 -3.34
N CYS A 141 21.83 -17.94 -4.57
CA CYS A 141 20.65 -18.36 -5.33
C CYS A 141 20.56 -19.89 -5.42
N CYS A 142 19.33 -20.38 -5.57
CA CYS A 142 19.02 -21.81 -5.73
C CYS A 142 19.77 -22.49 -6.88
N GLY A 143 19.88 -21.84 -8.05
CA GLY A 143 20.70 -22.32 -9.16
C GLY A 143 20.14 -23.49 -9.99
N HIS A 144 19.04 -24.13 -9.57
CA HIS A 144 18.41 -25.22 -10.31
C HIS A 144 17.81 -24.78 -11.65
N GLN A 145 17.61 -25.72 -12.59
CA GLN A 145 16.97 -25.41 -13.87
C GLN A 145 15.59 -24.75 -13.67
N THR A 146 15.35 -23.63 -14.34
CA THR A 146 14.07 -22.92 -14.28
C THR A 146 12.97 -23.68 -15.00
N PHE A 147 11.76 -23.60 -14.46
CA PHE A 147 10.56 -24.05 -15.14
C PHE A 147 10.23 -23.10 -16.32
N PRO A 148 9.79 -23.61 -17.49
CA PRO A 148 9.45 -22.76 -18.63
C PRO A 148 8.48 -21.62 -18.28
N GLY A 149 8.85 -20.39 -18.62
CA GLY A 149 8.04 -19.19 -18.32
C GLY A 149 8.09 -18.74 -16.86
N SER A 150 8.98 -19.31 -16.03
CA SER A 150 9.20 -18.89 -14.64
C SER A 150 10.68 -18.59 -14.39
N PRO A 151 11.01 -17.61 -13.53
CA PRO A 151 12.39 -17.39 -13.09
C PRO A 151 12.85 -18.39 -12.01
N TRP A 152 11.99 -19.34 -11.65
CA TRP A 152 12.22 -20.29 -10.55
C TRP A 152 12.16 -21.73 -11.04
N CYS A 153 12.83 -22.64 -10.32
CA CYS A 153 12.67 -24.07 -10.50
C CYS A 153 11.26 -24.50 -10.08
N GLU A 154 10.87 -25.74 -10.40
CA GLU A 154 9.54 -26.25 -10.09
C GLU A 154 9.16 -26.12 -8.61
N GLY A 155 10.08 -26.46 -7.70
CA GLY A 155 9.90 -26.34 -6.25
C GLY A 155 9.65 -24.89 -5.80
N HIS A 156 10.59 -23.98 -6.10
CA HIS A 156 10.46 -22.57 -5.69
C HIS A 156 9.29 -21.86 -6.38
N ARG A 157 8.95 -22.25 -7.62
CA ARG A 157 7.74 -21.76 -8.29
C ARG A 157 6.48 -22.15 -7.52
N ALA A 158 6.37 -23.40 -7.07
CA ALA A 158 5.23 -23.88 -6.32
C ALA A 158 5.03 -23.13 -4.98
N GLU A 159 6.12 -22.70 -4.36
CA GLU A 159 6.07 -21.89 -3.13
C GLU A 159 5.77 -20.40 -3.39
N CYS A 160 6.45 -19.80 -4.36
CA CYS A 160 6.37 -18.35 -4.61
C CYS A 160 5.14 -17.93 -5.41
N VAL A 161 4.60 -18.82 -6.25
CA VAL A 161 3.39 -18.50 -7.03
C VAL A 161 2.18 -18.76 -6.17
N ALA A 162 1.49 -17.67 -5.78
CA ALA A 162 0.18 -17.78 -5.16
C ALA A 162 -0.75 -18.57 -6.09
N GLN A 163 -1.31 -19.67 -5.59
CA GLN A 163 -2.29 -20.43 -6.37
C GLN A 163 -3.45 -19.51 -6.79
N PRO A 164 -3.98 -19.64 -8.02
CA PRO A 164 -4.96 -18.72 -8.59
C PRO A 164 -6.32 -18.61 -7.84
N GLY A 165 -6.54 -19.38 -6.78
CA GLY A 165 -7.69 -19.23 -5.87
C GLY A 165 -7.41 -18.43 -4.58
N ARG A 166 -6.16 -18.06 -4.31
CA ARG A 166 -5.78 -17.36 -3.08
C ARG A 166 -5.97 -15.86 -3.29
N GLN A 167 -7.11 -15.32 -2.81
CA GLN A 167 -7.25 -13.87 -2.62
C GLN A 167 -6.13 -13.39 -1.69
N VAL A 168 -5.05 -12.89 -2.27
CA VAL A 168 -4.05 -12.11 -1.57
C VAL A 168 -4.65 -10.71 -1.42
N SER A 169 -5.08 -10.36 -0.22
CA SER A 169 -5.47 -8.98 0.07
C SER A 169 -4.25 -8.10 -0.16
N THR A 170 -4.22 -7.34 -1.25
CA THR A 170 -3.11 -6.49 -1.71
C THR A 170 -2.79 -5.30 -0.80
N TRP A 171 -3.27 -5.31 0.45
CA TRP A 171 -3.10 -4.22 1.41
C TRP A 171 -2.69 -4.76 2.78
N VAL A 172 -1.39 -5.01 2.96
CA VAL A 172 -0.82 -5.02 4.31
C VAL A 172 -0.76 -3.57 4.76
N ARG A 173 -1.75 -3.13 5.56
CA ARG A 173 -1.65 -1.85 6.27
C ARG A 173 -0.49 -1.97 7.24
N PHE A 174 0.63 -1.32 6.94
CA PHE A 174 1.70 -1.08 7.90
C PHE A 174 1.10 -0.41 9.13
N ARG A 175 0.92 -1.18 10.21
CA ARG A 175 0.70 -0.62 11.54
C ARG A 175 1.99 0.12 11.90
N ARG A 176 1.94 1.44 11.93
CA ARG A 176 2.96 2.20 12.63
C ARG A 176 2.88 1.79 14.10
N VAL A 177 3.91 1.12 14.58
CA VAL A 177 4.19 0.98 16.00
C VAL A 177 4.43 2.41 16.51
N ALA A 178 3.70 2.78 17.56
CA ALA A 178 3.74 4.08 18.19
C ALA A 178 4.83 4.14 19.25
#